data_AF-A0A6F8WZI3-F1
#
_entry.id   AF-A0A6F8WZI3-F1
#
_cell.length_a   1.000
_cell.length_b   1.000
_cell.length_c   1.000
_cell.angle_alpha   90.00
_cell.angle_beta   90.00
_cell.angle_gamma   90.00
#
_symmetry.space_group_name_H-M   'P 1'
#
loop_
_entity.id
_entity.type
_entity.pdbx_description
1 polymer ?
#
loop_
_entity_poly.entity_id
_entity_poly.type
_entity_poly.pdbx_seq_one_letter_code
_entity_poly.pdbx_strand_id
1 'polypeptide(L)' 'ACGKGYEFDTGKGIGFDDQRTNHMPLLQVKELLEHYKKLNFYDFKHAVTGARLVKLQHPEAETFARSVHDRAGVTCA' A
#
# COMPACT_ATOMS: atom_id res chain seq x y z
N ALA A 1 -3.20 -0.28 3.21
CA ALA A 1 -2.61 -0.62 4.51
C ALA A 1 -3.61 -1.43 5.32
N CYS A 2 -3.15 -2.54 5.89
CA CYS A 2 -3.90 -3.33 6.85
C CYS A 2 -3.08 -3.34 8.14
N GLY A 3 -3.48 -2.51 9.10
CA GLY A 3 -2.73 -2.33 10.35
C GLY A 3 -2.38 -0.88 10.68
N LYS A 4 -1.76 -0.71 11.86
CA LYS A 4 -1.22 0.56 12.33
C LYS A 4 -0.05 1.01 11.46
N GLY A 5 0.24 2.31 11.49
CA GLY A 5 1.39 2.89 10.80
C GLY A 5 1.74 4.25 11.36
N TYR A 6 2.31 5.09 10.51
CA TYR A 6 2.80 6.42 10.88
C TYR A 6 2.60 7.41 9.74
N GLU A 7 2.47 8.68 10.08
CA GLU A 7 2.43 9.78 9.10
C GLU A 7 3.81 10.07 8.51
N PHE A 8 3.90 10.16 7.18
CA PHE A 8 5.13 10.55 6.49
C PHE A 8 5.65 11.91 6.94
N ASP A 9 4.78 12.90 7.12
CA ASP A 9 5.22 14.26 7.39
C ASP A 9 5.63 14.45 8.85
N THR A 10 4.79 13.98 9.78
CA THR A 10 4.94 14.24 11.21
C THR A 10 5.60 13.10 11.99
N GLY A 11 5.57 11.87 11.46
CA GLY A 11 5.96 10.66 12.19
C GLY A 11 4.96 10.24 13.27
N LYS A 12 3.80 10.90 13.40
CA LYS A 12 2.75 10.55 14.36
C LYS A 12 2.24 9.13 14.08
N GLY A 13 2.06 8.34 15.13
CA GLY A 13 1.47 7.01 15.04
C GLY A 13 -0.02 7.07 14.66
N ILE A 14 -0.43 6.14 13.80
CA ILE A 14 -1.80 5.95 13.32
C ILE A 14 -2.34 4.67 13.95
N GLY A 15 -3.39 4.81 14.77
CA GLY A 15 -4.07 3.73 15.47
C GLY A 15 -5.19 3.09 14.64
N PHE A 16 -5.74 1.97 15.14
CA PHE A 16 -6.82 1.22 14.47
C PHE A 16 -8.16 1.97 14.38
N ASP A 17 -8.28 3.09 15.09
CA ASP A 17 -9.41 4.02 15.01
C ASP A 17 -9.42 4.83 13.71
N ASP A 18 -8.29 4.90 13.01
CA ASP A 18 -8.15 5.62 11.75
C ASP A 18 -8.53 4.73 10.55
N GLN A 19 -9.35 5.26 9.63
CA GLN A 19 -9.78 4.55 8.43
C GLN A 19 -8.61 4.11 7.53
N ARG A 20 -7.47 4.81 7.58
CA ARG A 20 -6.25 4.46 6.85
C ARG A 20 -5.73 3.06 7.20
N THR A 21 -6.09 2.52 8.37
CA THR A 21 -5.66 1.20 8.82
C THR A 21 -6.41 0.03 8.16
N ASN A 22 -7.49 0.33 7.42
CA ASN A 22 -8.20 -0.60 6.55
C ASN A 22 -8.36 0.03 5.15
N HIS A 23 -7.25 0.08 4.42
CA HIS A 23 -7.17 0.78 3.13
C HIS A 23 -6.69 -0.15 2.02
N MET A 24 -7.48 -0.30 0.96
CA MET A 24 -7.08 -0.97 -0.29
C MET A 24 -6.75 0.08 -1.34
N PRO A 25 -5.50 0.18 -1.83
CA PRO A 25 -5.15 1.19 -2.82
C PRO A 25 -5.74 0.91 -4.20
N LEU A 26 -5.90 -0.36 -4.61
CA LEU A 26 -6.41 -0.76 -5.94
C LEU A 26 -5.65 -0.06 -7.10
N LEU A 27 -4.33 0.03 -6.96
CA LEU A 27 -3.43 0.71 -7.90
C LEU A 27 -2.28 -0.21 -8.30
N GLN A 28 -1.71 -0.01 -9.49
CA GLN A 28 -0.49 -0.74 -9.88
C GLN A 28 0.74 -0.21 -9.15
N VAL A 29 1.80 -1.03 -9.12
CA VAL A 29 3.03 -0.79 -8.37
C VAL A 29 3.66 0.59 -8.61
N LYS A 30 3.59 1.11 -9.84
CA LYS A 30 4.19 2.42 -10.20
C LYS A 30 3.49 3.62 -9.55
N GLU A 31 2.26 3.42 -9.09
CA GLU A 31 1.39 4.47 -8.54
C GLU A 31 1.39 4.44 -6.99
N LEU A 32 1.81 3.31 -6.39
CA LEU A 32 1.68 3.07 -4.95
C LEU A 32 2.45 4.05 -4.06
N LEU A 33 3.70 4.39 -4.42
CA LEU A 33 4.52 5.24 -3.56
C LEU A 33 3.92 6.65 -3.41
N GLU A 34 3.51 7.25 -4.53
CA GLU A 34 2.88 8.58 -4.51
C GLU A 34 1.51 8.54 -3.83
N HIS A 35 0.75 7.46 -4.01
CA HIS A 35 -0.49 7.24 -3.26
C HIS A 35 -0.25 7.24 -1.74
N TYR A 36 0.72 6.48 -1.23
CA TYR A 36 0.97 6.40 0.21
C TYR A 36 1.57 7.67 0.81
N LYS A 37 2.35 8.44 0.02
CA LYS A 37 2.76 9.79 0.42
C LYS A 37 1.56 10.73 0.53
N LYS A 38 0.66 10.73 -0.45
CA LYS A 38 -0.56 11.55 -0.43
C LYS A 38 -1.52 11.16 0.69
N LEU A 39 -1.64 9.87 0.97
CA LEU A 39 -2.39 9.34 2.12
C LEU A 39 -1.73 9.71 3.47
N ASN A 40 -0.48 10.19 3.42
CA ASN A 40 0.37 10.47 4.55
C ASN A 40 0.47 9.24 5.48
N PHE A 41 0.88 8.10 4.92
CA PHE A 41 0.97 6.82 5.63
C PHE A 41 2.20 6.00 5.21
N TYR A 42 3.02 5.57 6.17
CA TYR A 42 4.00 4.49 6.01
C TYR A 42 3.87 3.46 7.14
N ASP A 43 4.25 2.21 6.88
CA ASP A 43 4.04 1.11 7.83
C ASP A 43 5.09 1.10 8.94
N PHE A 44 6.37 1.19 8.58
CA PHE A 44 7.45 1.09 9.55
C PHE A 44 8.71 1.84 9.13
N LYS A 45 9.54 2.15 10.13
CA LYS A 45 10.89 2.67 9.94
C LYS A 45 11.86 1.50 9.91
N HIS A 46 12.65 1.37 8.84
CA HIS A 46 13.68 0.35 8.74
C HIS A 46 14.70 0.51 9.88
N ALA A 47 14.95 -0.58 10.62
CA ALA A 47 15.65 -0.53 11.90
C ALA A 47 17.10 -0.02 11.80
N VAL A 48 17.77 -0.26 10.67
CA VAL A 48 19.17 0.13 10.47
C VAL A 48 19.29 1.48 9.77
N THR A 49 18.62 1.63 8.62
CA THR A 49 18.78 2.81 7.75
C THR A 49 17.90 3.99 8.19
N GLY A 50 16.89 3.72 9.02
CA GLY A 50 15.90 4.72 9.39
C GLY A 50 14.96 5.13 8.25
N ALA A 51 15.00 4.43 7.11
CA ALA A 51 14.11 4.73 5.98
C ALA A 51 12.64 4.42 6.34
N ARG A 52 11.73 5.28 5.90
CA ARG A 52 10.28 5.07 6.03
C ARG A 52 9.83 4.16 4.90
N LEU A 53 9.28 3.00 5.23
CA LEU A 53 8.93 1.96 4.27
C LEU A 53 7.45 1.62 4.32
N VAL A 54 6.92 1.26 3.15
CA VAL A 54 5.57 0.70 2.98
C VAL A 54 5.71 -0.82 2.86
N LYS A 55 4.95 -1.57 3.63
CA LYS A 55 4.88 -3.02 3.53
C LYS A 55 3.83 -3.39 2.49
N LEU A 56 4.26 -4.07 1.43
CA LEU A 56 3.35 -4.64 0.42
C LEU A 56 2.91 -6.04 0.84
N GLN A 57 1.66 -6.40 0.53
CA GLN A 57 1.08 -7.72 0.78
C GLN A 57 0.38 -8.19 -0.49
N HIS A 58 0.69 -9.43 -0.91
CA HIS A 58 -0.03 -10.25 -1.89
C HIS A 58 -0.92 -9.44 -2.87
N PRO A 59 -0.30 -8.65 -3.78
CA PRO A 59 -1.02 -7.76 -4.68
C PRO A 59 -1.45 -8.52 -5.95
N GLU A 60 -1.98 -9.74 -5.82
CA GLU A 60 -2.26 -10.58 -7.00
C GLU A 60 -3.33 -9.93 -7.90
N ALA A 61 -4.37 -9.33 -7.31
CA ALA A 61 -5.43 -8.67 -8.08
C ALA A 61 -4.89 -7.48 -8.88
N GLU A 62 -4.11 -6.59 -8.26
CA GLU A 62 -3.53 -5.43 -8.93
C GLU A 62 -2.43 -5.80 -9.93
N THR A 63 -1.72 -6.90 -9.68
CA THR A 63 -0.70 -7.45 -10.59
C THR A 63 -1.36 -8.10 -11.81
N PHE A 64 -2.46 -8.81 -11.62
CA PHE A 64 -3.24 -9.45 -12.68
C PHE A 64 -3.93 -8.41 -13.57
N ALA A 65 -4.47 -7.34 -12.96
CA ALA A 65 -5.16 -6.29 -13.67
C ALA A 65 -4.29 -5.67 -14.78
N ARG A 66 -4.86 -5.52 -15.97
CA ARG A 66 -4.23 -5.05 -17.21
C ARG A 66 -3.18 -6.00 -17.81
N SER A 67 -3.04 -7.23 -17.32
CA SER A 67 -2.20 -8.27 -17.94
C SER A 67 -2.76 -8.74 -19.30
N VAL A 68 -2.00 -9.55 -20.04
CA VAL A 68 -2.48 -10.14 -21.30
C VAL A 68 -3.68 -11.06 -21.06
N HIS A 69 -3.66 -11.84 -19.98
CA HIS A 69 -4.76 -12.75 -19.61
C HIS A 69 -6.03 -11.98 -19.22
N ASP A 70 -5.90 -10.94 -18.39
CA ASP A 70 -7.01 -10.07 -18.00
C ASP A 70 -7.65 -9.41 -19.23
N ARG A 71 -6.82 -8.85 -20.13
CA ARG A 71 -7.29 -8.24 -21.39
C ARG A 71 -7.94 -9.24 -22.34
N ALA A 72 -7.62 -10.53 -22.22
CA ALA A 72 -8.23 -11.61 -22.98
C ALA A 72 -9.50 -12.17 -22.31
N GLY A 73 -9.93 -11.62 -21.18
CA GLY A 73 -11.12 -12.07 -20.45
C GLY A 73 -10.92 -13.35 -19.64
N VAL A 74 -9.67 -13.80 -19.46
CA VAL A 74 -9.35 -14.89 -18.54
C VAL A 74 -9.59 -14.40 -17.11
N THR A 75 -10.06 -15.30 -16.24
CA THR A 75 -10.35 -14.96 -14.84
C THR A 75 -9.52 -15.80 -13.89
N CYS A 76 -9.64 -15.53 -12.59
CA CYS A 76 -8.98 -16.32 -11.55
C CYS A 76 -9.52 -17.76 -11.44
N ALA A 77 -10.74 -18.01 -11.90
CA ALA A 77 -11.44 -19.29 -11.84
C ALA A 77 -11.10 -20.22 -13.02
#